data_AF-A0A8J2KQ45-F1
#
_entry.id   AF-A0A8J2KQ45-F1
#
_cell.length_a   1.000
_cell.length_b   1.000
_cell.length_c   1.000
_cell.angle_alpha   90.00
_cell.angle_beta   90.00
_cell.angle_gamma   90.00
#
_symmetry.space_group_name_H-M   'P 1'
#
loop_
_entity.id
_entity.type
_entity.pdbx_description
1 polymer ?
#
loop_
_entity_poly.entity_id
_entity_poly.type
_entity_poly.pdbx_seq_one_letter_code
_entity_poly.pdbx_strand_id
1 'polypeptide(L)'
;MMQRVYEQPRPTDQEILSRVVYEPHKNKILTHDSYTCYFYNDNIPFPTERLPSKDYVGFIASDPSELDKMCPVACRPSYGQNWDYC
;
A
#
# COMPACT_ATOMS: atom_id res chain seq x y z
N MET A 1 24.70 33.96 -28.13
CA MET A 1 23.50 33.59 -27.36
C MET A 1 23.66 32.15 -26.89
N MET A 2 23.75 31.89 -25.58
CA MET A 2 23.75 30.52 -25.06
C MET A 2 22.30 30.14 -24.72
N GLN A 3 21.74 29.16 -25.43
CA GLN A 3 20.45 28.57 -25.07
C GLN A 3 20.65 27.79 -23.78
N ARG A 4 19.93 28.18 -22.71
CA ARG A 4 19.83 27.34 -21.51
C ARG A 4 19.01 26.11 -21.86
N VAL A 5 19.63 24.94 -21.80
CA VAL A 5 18.92 23.67 -21.78
C VAL A 5 18.20 23.61 -20.43
N TYR A 6 16.87 23.66 -20.44
CA TYR A 6 16.09 23.39 -19.23
C TYR A 6 16.10 21.88 -19.02
N GLU A 7 16.96 21.40 -18.11
CA GLU A 7 16.86 20.04 -17.61
C GLU A 7 15.51 19.88 -16.91
N GLN A 8 14.74 18.88 -17.32
CA GLN A 8 13.52 18.52 -16.62
C GLN A 8 13.88 18.04 -15.21
N PRO A 9 13.09 18.41 -14.18
CA PRO A 9 13.30 17.88 -12.84
C PRO A 9 13.28 16.36 -12.87
N ARG A 10 14.22 15.73 -12.17
CA ARG A 10 14.21 14.28 -12.01
C ARG A 10 12.95 13.89 -11.21
N PRO A 11 12.30 12.78 -11.58
CA PRO A 11 11.15 12.31 -10.82
C PRO A 11 11.57 11.98 -9.39
N THR A 12 10.68 12.30 -8.45
CA THR A 12 10.81 11.97 -7.03
C THR A 12 10.71 10.46 -6.81
N ASP A 13 11.21 10.00 -5.67
CA ASP A 13 11.09 8.60 -5.26
C ASP A 13 9.62 8.14 -5.24
N GLN A 14 8.67 9.01 -4.85
CA GLN A 14 7.24 8.71 -4.85
C GLN A 14 6.65 8.61 -6.27
N GLU A 15 7.11 9.43 -7.21
CA GLU A 15 6.69 9.32 -8.62
C GLU A 15 7.22 8.04 -9.26
N ILE A 16 8.46 7.65 -8.96
CA ILE A 16 9.05 6.39 -9.42
C ILE A 16 8.32 5.21 -8.77
N LEU A 17 8.12 5.24 -7.46
CA LEU A 17 7.40 4.21 -6.71
C LEU A 17 6.00 4.01 -7.28
N SER A 18 5.24 5.08 -7.50
CA SER A 18 3.90 5.01 -8.08
C SER A 18 3.89 4.38 -9.47
N ARG A 19 4.73 4.87 -10.40
CA ARG A 19 4.66 4.47 -11.82
C ARG A 19 5.32 3.13 -12.13
N VAL A 20 6.45 2.84 -11.47
CA VAL A 20 7.32 1.71 -11.83
C VAL A 20 7.07 0.50 -10.93
N VAL A 21 6.72 0.73 -9.66
CA VAL A 21 6.60 -0.36 -8.67
C VAL A 21 5.14 -0.62 -8.32
N TYR A 22 4.39 0.41 -7.93
CA TYR A 22 3.04 0.27 -7.38
C TYR A 22 2.05 -0.21 -8.44
N GLU A 23 1.84 0.53 -9.53
CA GLU A 23 0.83 0.17 -10.54
C GLU A 23 1.02 -1.26 -11.11
N PRO A 24 2.22 -1.70 -11.50
CA PRO A 24 2.41 -3.06 -12.03
C PRO A 24 2.28 -4.18 -10.99
N HIS A 25 2.37 -3.85 -9.70
CA HIS A 25 2.41 -4.84 -8.61
C HIS A 25 1.34 -4.60 -7.53
N LYS A 26 0.36 -3.73 -7.79
CA LYS A 26 -0.67 -3.32 -6.82
C LYS A 26 -1.33 -4.52 -6.14
N ASN A 27 -1.71 -5.53 -6.92
CA ASN A 27 -2.34 -6.74 -6.38
C ASN A 27 -1.41 -7.49 -5.42
N LYS A 28 -0.11 -7.60 -5.73
CA LYS A 28 0.87 -8.27 -4.86
C LYS A 28 1.19 -7.46 -3.61
N ILE A 29 1.16 -6.14 -3.73
CA ILE A 29 1.38 -5.22 -2.62
C ILE A 29 0.20 -5.30 -1.63
N LEU A 30 -1.03 -5.30 -2.15
CA LEU A 30 -2.25 -5.26 -1.34
C LEU A 30 -2.72 -6.63 -0.87
N THR A 31 -2.34 -7.75 -1.51
CA THR A 31 -2.81 -9.09 -1.10
C THR A 31 -2.42 -9.49 0.33
N HIS A 32 -1.44 -8.83 0.93
CA HIS A 32 -1.08 -9.06 2.33
C HIS A 32 -1.90 -8.23 3.32
N ASP A 33 -2.64 -7.26 2.80
CA ASP A 33 -3.42 -6.28 3.56
C ASP A 33 -4.84 -6.83 3.77
N SER A 34 -5.18 -7.04 5.04
CA SER A 34 -6.47 -7.60 5.45
C SER A 34 -7.65 -6.71 5.06
N TYR A 35 -7.48 -5.41 4.83
CA TYR A 35 -8.55 -4.54 4.33
C TYR A 35 -8.99 -4.89 2.91
N THR A 36 -8.11 -5.52 2.13
CA THR A 36 -8.40 -5.83 0.73
C THR A 36 -8.77 -7.29 0.51
N CYS A 37 -9.08 -8.03 1.59
CA CYS A 37 -9.11 -9.47 1.50
C CYS A 37 -10.23 -10.04 0.60
N TYR A 38 -11.27 -9.24 0.37
CA TYR A 38 -12.38 -9.58 -0.52
C TYR A 38 -12.08 -9.33 -2.00
N PHE A 39 -11.03 -8.56 -2.31
CA PHE A 39 -10.66 -8.20 -3.69
C PHE A 39 -9.58 -9.13 -4.26
N TYR A 40 -8.76 -9.72 -3.40
CA TYR A 40 -7.65 -10.60 -3.78
C TYR A 40 -7.84 -11.95 -3.09
N ASN A 41 -7.84 -13.06 -3.84
CA ASN A 41 -8.18 -14.38 -3.28
C ASN A 41 -6.98 -15.15 -2.68
N ASP A 42 -5.75 -14.73 -3.00
CA ASP A 42 -4.51 -15.40 -2.58
C ASP A 42 -3.84 -14.69 -1.38
N ASN A 43 -4.65 -14.16 -0.45
CA ASN A 43 -4.11 -13.35 0.64
C ASN A 43 -3.33 -14.18 1.64
N ILE A 44 -2.12 -13.72 1.91
CA ILE A 44 -1.31 -14.19 3.03
C ILE A 44 -1.31 -13.07 4.05
N PRO A 45 -2.04 -13.20 5.18
CA PRO A 45 -2.19 -12.11 6.13
C PRO A 45 -0.83 -11.72 6.72
N PHE A 46 -0.62 -10.42 6.90
CA PHE A 46 0.59 -9.89 7.51
C PHE A 46 0.80 -10.47 8.93
N PRO A 47 2.04 -10.82 9.34
CA PRO A 47 2.31 -11.56 10.58
C PRO A 47 2.04 -10.79 11.88
N THR A 48 1.73 -9.50 11.81
CA THR A 48 1.68 -8.59 12.97
C THR A 48 0.49 -7.64 12.88
N GLU A 49 -0.07 -7.29 14.04
CA GLU A 49 -1.03 -6.19 14.17
C GLU A 49 -0.40 -4.87 13.70
N ARG A 50 -1.19 -4.05 13.01
CA ARG A 50 -0.74 -2.73 12.59
C ARG A 50 -1.12 -1.71 13.66
N LEU A 51 -0.30 -0.67 13.79
CA LEU A 51 -0.75 0.54 14.47
C LEU A 51 -1.73 1.27 13.56
N PRO A 52 -2.62 2.12 14.10
CA PRO A 52 -3.48 2.99 13.29
C PRO A 52 -2.61 3.89 12.41
N SER A 53 -2.35 3.47 11.17
CA SER A 53 -1.46 4.11 10.21
C SER A 53 -1.86 3.76 8.79
N LYS A 54 -1.63 4.70 7.89
CA LYS A 54 -1.79 4.53 6.44
C LYS A 54 -0.61 3.81 5.78
N ASP A 55 0.48 3.61 6.52
CA ASP A 55 1.74 3.13 5.99
C ASP A 55 1.70 1.60 5.81
N TYR A 56 1.65 1.14 4.56
CA TYR A 56 1.85 -0.26 4.17
C TYR A 56 3.07 -0.38 3.25
N VAL A 57 3.49 -1.61 2.97
CA VAL A 57 4.59 -1.89 2.04
C VAL A 57 4.26 -1.29 0.67
N GLY A 58 5.08 -0.37 0.17
CA GLY A 58 4.81 0.27 -1.12
C GLY A 58 3.73 1.36 -1.06
N PHE A 59 3.45 1.91 0.11
CA PHE A 59 2.59 3.09 0.27
C PHE A 59 3.03 4.22 -0.66
N ILE A 60 2.09 4.69 -1.49
CA ILE A 60 2.25 5.88 -2.31
C ILE A 60 1.42 7.01 -1.71
N ALA A 61 2.00 8.21 -1.61
CA ALA A 61 1.35 9.35 -0.95
C ALA A 61 0.00 9.76 -1.61
N SER A 62 -0.21 9.40 -2.87
CA SER A 62 -1.43 9.67 -3.62
C SER A 62 -2.52 8.61 -3.47
N ASP A 63 -2.25 7.48 -2.80
CA ASP A 63 -3.26 6.42 -2.65
C ASP A 63 -4.25 6.79 -1.54
N PRO A 64 -5.55 6.92 -1.84
CA PRO A 64 -6.60 7.13 -0.85
C PRO A 64 -6.89 5.81 -0.14
N SER A 65 -5.92 5.30 0.63
CA SER A 65 -6.10 3.99 1.25
C SER A 65 -7.16 4.04 2.36
N GLU A 66 -8.06 3.06 2.38
CA GLU A 66 -9.17 2.91 3.33
C GLU A 66 -8.72 2.47 4.75
N LEU A 67 -7.42 2.57 5.04
CA LEU A 67 -6.74 1.98 6.19
C LEU A 67 -7.00 2.71 7.52
N ASP A 68 -7.77 3.80 7.49
CA ASP A 68 -8.24 4.48 8.70
C ASP A 68 -9.44 3.75 9.38
N LYS A 69 -9.95 2.68 8.77
CA LYS A 69 -11.06 1.88 9.32
C LYS A 69 -10.53 0.68 10.11
N MET A 70 -11.38 0.00 10.86
CA MET A 70 -11.01 -1.30 11.46
C MET A 70 -10.99 -2.38 10.38
N CYS A 71 -10.02 -3.30 10.46
CA CYS A 71 -9.95 -4.38 9.48
C CYS A 71 -11.10 -5.40 9.69
N PRO A 72 -11.74 -5.91 8.61
CA PRO A 72 -12.89 -6.80 8.74
C PRO A 72 -12.55 -8.08 9.50
N VAL A 73 -13.40 -8.50 10.44
CA VAL A 73 -13.14 -9.70 11.27
C VAL A 73 -12.87 -10.94 10.42
N ALA A 74 -13.63 -11.15 9.34
CA ALA A 74 -13.43 -12.29 8.44
C ALA A 74 -12.10 -12.24 7.66
N CYS A 75 -11.48 -11.06 7.55
CA CYS A 75 -10.18 -10.87 6.91
C CYS A 75 -9.00 -10.92 7.89
N ARG A 76 -9.28 -11.02 9.20
CA ARG A 76 -8.23 -11.12 10.22
C ARG A 76 -7.56 -12.48 10.14
N PRO A 77 -6.24 -12.57 10.36
CA PRO A 77 -5.59 -13.87 10.52
C PRO A 77 -6.19 -14.66 11.67
N SER A 78 -6.12 -15.99 11.59
CA SER A 78 -6.64 -16.89 12.64
C SER A 78 -6.03 -16.63 14.02
N TYR A 79 -4.77 -16.16 14.07
CA TYR A 79 -4.04 -15.85 15.30
C TYR A 79 -4.17 -14.38 15.76
N GLY A 80 -4.84 -13.52 14.98
CA GLY A 80 -4.97 -12.07 15.22
C GLY A 80 -6.41 -11.58 15.21
N GLN A 81 -7.36 -12.42 15.64
CA GLN A 81 -8.80 -12.12 15.58
C GLN A 81 -9.22 -10.90 16.42
N ASN A 82 -8.42 -10.52 17.42
CA ASN A 82 -8.65 -9.36 18.27
C ASN A 82 -8.04 -8.05 17.73
N TRP A 83 -7.36 -8.08 16.57
CA TRP A 83 -6.71 -6.90 16.02
C TRP A 83 -7.72 -5.94 15.42
N ASP A 84 -7.65 -4.68 15.83
CA ASP A 84 -8.51 -3.65 15.26
C ASP A 84 -7.96 -3.15 13.92
N TYR A 85 -6.62 -3.21 13.75
CA TYR A 85 -5.91 -2.81 12.54
C TYR A 85 -4.98 -3.93 12.07
N CYS A 86 -5.18 -4.35 10.84
CA CYS A 86 -4.44 -5.40 10.16
C CYS A 86 -4.44 -5.07 8.66
#